data_AF-A0A7X8KND9-F1
#
_entry.id   AF-A0A7X8KND9-F1
#
_cell.length_a   1.000
_cell.length_b   1.000
_cell.length_c   1.000
_cell.angle_alpha   90.00
_cell.angle_beta   90.00
_cell.angle_gamma   90.00
#
_symmetry.space_group_name_H-M   'P 1'
#
loop_
_entity.id
_entity.type
_entity.pdbx_description
1 polymer ?
#
loop_
_entity_poly.entity_id
_entity_poly.type
_entity_poly.pdbx_seq_one_letter_code
_entity_poly.pdbx_strand_id
1 'polypeptide(L)'
;RRLLNYNTAVKVNHIWKATAEKGNIKRMNTQTVGLVGFGNIARRVAARLQACGCKVIAFDPYVKQEFADQFNVQLVTLDEIYEQSDMISLHALLNKETEKMINKEAFEKMAAKKPYLVNCGRGGLIDEEALLEALQTGKLMGAGLDVFVSETPDLAASPFTKLGDNVIITPHAAYFSDHAAYEQKLFACQNLRNFFTGNGDKVPVVNGIRTPRA
;
A
#
# COMPACT_ATOMS: atom_id res chain seq x y z
N ARG A 1 11.90 -3.09 -9.59
CA ARG A 1 13.28 -3.60 -9.82
C ARG A 1 13.35 -5.04 -10.36
N ARG A 2 12.22 -5.74 -10.58
CA ARG A 2 12.17 -7.08 -11.20
C ARG A 2 13.02 -8.14 -10.51
N LEU A 3 13.04 -8.08 -9.18
CA LEU A 3 13.91 -8.95 -8.39
C LEU A 3 13.55 -10.43 -8.60
N LEU A 4 12.25 -10.75 -8.71
CA LEU A 4 11.79 -12.11 -8.96
C LEU A 4 12.27 -12.63 -10.32
N ASN A 5 12.09 -11.84 -11.40
CA ASN A 5 12.56 -12.21 -12.74
C ASN A 5 14.07 -12.45 -12.76
N TYR A 6 14.87 -11.52 -12.20
CA TYR A 6 16.32 -11.68 -12.14
C TYR A 6 16.73 -12.90 -11.30
N ASN A 7 16.06 -13.14 -10.18
CA ASN A 7 16.33 -14.29 -9.33
C ASN A 7 16.05 -15.60 -10.07
N THR A 8 14.93 -15.68 -10.81
CA THR A 8 14.60 -16.83 -11.67
C THR A 8 15.63 -16.99 -12.79
N ALA A 9 15.99 -15.90 -13.48
CA ALA A 9 16.98 -15.90 -14.55
C ALA A 9 18.33 -16.45 -14.08
N VAL A 10 18.80 -16.07 -12.90
CA VAL A 10 20.08 -16.53 -12.34
C VAL A 10 19.98 -17.97 -11.81
N LYS A 11 18.97 -18.28 -10.98
CA LYS A 11 18.90 -19.56 -10.27
C LYS A 11 18.41 -20.72 -11.12
N VAL A 12 17.45 -20.47 -12.00
CA VAL A 12 16.79 -21.51 -12.80
C VAL A 12 17.36 -21.54 -14.21
N ASN A 13 17.52 -20.37 -14.83
CA ASN A 13 17.95 -20.30 -16.23
C ASN A 13 19.47 -20.13 -16.39
N HIS A 14 20.21 -19.96 -15.29
CA HIS A 14 21.66 -19.76 -15.27
C HIS A 14 22.16 -18.60 -16.13
N ILE A 15 21.37 -17.52 -16.22
CA ILE A 15 21.70 -16.31 -16.99
C ILE A 15 22.29 -15.26 -16.05
N TRP A 16 23.58 -14.96 -16.22
CA TRP A 16 24.27 -13.86 -15.54
C TRP A 16 24.39 -12.62 -16.45
N LYS A 17 23.29 -11.87 -16.60
CA LYS A 17 23.27 -10.69 -17.49
C LYS A 17 22.40 -9.58 -16.91
N ALA A 18 23.01 -8.44 -16.58
CA ALA A 18 22.32 -7.29 -16.02
C ALA A 18 21.22 -6.74 -16.94
N THR A 19 21.36 -6.90 -18.25
CA THR A 19 20.41 -6.44 -19.27
C THR A 19 19.46 -7.54 -19.76
N ALA A 20 19.36 -8.67 -19.04
CA ALA A 20 18.41 -9.73 -19.36
C ALA A 20 16.95 -9.24 -19.28
N GLU A 21 16.66 -8.35 -18.35
CA GLU A 21 15.34 -7.76 -18.18
C GLU A 21 15.14 -6.51 -19.03
N LYS A 22 14.10 -6.53 -19.86
CA LYS A 22 13.72 -5.39 -20.73
C LYS A 22 12.71 -4.48 -20.03
N GLY A 23 13.05 -3.24 -19.71
CA GLY A 23 12.05 -2.28 -19.23
C GLY A 23 12.65 -0.98 -18.70
N ASN A 24 11.76 -0.06 -18.29
CA ASN A 24 12.15 1.24 -17.75
C ASN A 24 12.48 1.15 -16.25
N ILE A 25 13.64 0.57 -15.92
CA ILE A 25 14.12 0.48 -14.54
C ILE A 25 14.73 1.83 -14.14
N LYS A 26 13.94 2.66 -13.46
CA LYS A 26 14.36 3.99 -12.98
C LYS A 26 15.14 3.91 -11.66
N ARG A 27 15.98 4.90 -11.41
CA ARG A 27 16.68 5.11 -10.14
C ARG A 27 15.66 5.58 -9.08
N MET A 28 15.85 5.22 -7.81
CA MET A 28 14.90 5.62 -6.74
C MET A 28 14.81 7.14 -6.60
N ASN A 29 15.94 7.84 -6.61
CA ASN A 29 15.97 9.29 -6.40
C ASN A 29 15.41 10.14 -7.56
N THR A 30 15.02 9.51 -8.68
CA THR A 30 14.34 10.20 -9.79
C THR A 30 12.84 9.96 -9.78
N GLN A 31 12.32 9.22 -8.80
CA GLN A 31 10.92 8.82 -8.75
C GLN A 31 10.11 9.69 -7.79
N THR A 32 8.88 9.96 -8.21
CA THR A 32 7.84 10.55 -7.35
C THR A 32 6.95 9.43 -6.81
N VAL A 33 6.76 9.39 -5.50
CA VAL A 33 5.86 8.45 -4.83
C VAL A 33 4.65 9.19 -4.29
N GLY A 34 3.47 8.77 -4.74
CA GLY A 34 2.19 9.25 -4.26
C GLY A 34 1.63 8.37 -3.16
N LEU A 35 1.27 8.96 -2.02
CA LEU A 35 0.62 8.28 -0.90
C LEU A 35 -0.86 8.66 -0.87
N VAL A 36 -1.75 7.68 -0.96
CA VAL A 36 -3.20 7.89 -0.83
C VAL A 36 -3.60 7.60 0.60
N GLY A 37 -3.92 8.64 1.37
CA GLY A 37 -4.00 8.66 2.82
C GLY A 37 -2.66 9.02 3.46
N PHE A 38 -2.68 9.89 4.47
CA PHE A 38 -1.47 10.41 5.14
C PHE A 38 -1.47 10.19 6.66
N GLY A 39 -1.87 8.97 7.05
CA GLY A 39 -1.88 8.52 8.44
C GLY A 39 -0.53 8.01 8.96
N ASN A 40 -0.57 7.31 10.11
CA ASN A 40 0.62 6.82 10.82
C ASN A 40 1.56 5.95 9.96
N ILE A 41 1.02 5.08 9.12
CA ILE A 41 1.80 4.18 8.26
C ILE A 41 2.42 4.96 7.10
N ALA A 42 1.61 5.77 6.41
CA ALA A 42 2.05 6.60 5.28
C ALA A 42 3.24 7.50 5.66
N ARG A 43 3.22 8.14 6.84
CA ARG A 43 4.33 8.98 7.33
C ARG A 43 5.63 8.21 7.52
N ARG A 44 5.55 6.97 8.01
CA ARG A 44 6.71 6.07 8.17
C ARG A 44 7.25 5.59 6.82
N VAL A 45 6.36 5.40 5.85
CA VAL A 45 6.71 5.07 4.47
C VAL A 45 7.39 6.27 3.80
N ALA A 46 6.82 7.48 3.93
CA ALA A 46 7.39 8.73 3.40
C ALA A 46 8.84 8.92 3.85
N ALA A 47 9.11 8.82 5.15
CA ALA A 47 10.46 8.96 5.70
C ALA A 47 11.47 7.96 5.09
N ARG A 48 11.06 6.70 4.87
CA ARG A 48 11.91 5.67 4.25
C ARG A 48 12.19 5.96 2.79
N LEU A 49 11.18 6.39 2.04
CA LEU A 49 11.31 6.70 0.62
C LEU A 49 12.14 7.96 0.37
N GLN A 50 11.96 9.00 1.20
CA GLN A 50 12.78 10.20 1.16
C GLN A 50 14.24 9.90 1.49
N ALA A 51 14.51 8.99 2.43
CA ALA A 51 15.89 8.53 2.70
C ALA A 51 16.51 7.81 1.48
N CYS A 52 15.70 7.23 0.59
CA CYS A 52 16.14 6.71 -0.71
C CYS A 52 16.22 7.78 -1.83
N GLY A 53 15.94 9.04 -1.51
CA GLY A 53 15.99 10.19 -2.42
C GLY A 53 14.72 10.43 -3.23
N CYS A 54 13.62 9.70 -2.98
CA CYS A 54 12.37 9.90 -3.73
C CYS A 54 11.71 11.23 -3.35
N LYS A 55 11.03 11.87 -4.32
CA LYS A 55 10.03 12.90 -4.03
C LYS A 55 8.78 12.20 -3.48
N VAL A 56 8.20 12.71 -2.39
CA VAL A 56 6.96 12.16 -1.83
C VAL A 56 5.87 13.23 -1.86
N ILE A 57 4.74 12.87 -2.44
CA ILE A 57 3.49 13.65 -2.45
C ILE A 57 2.39 12.80 -1.81
N ALA A 58 1.37 13.42 -1.24
CA ALA A 58 0.28 12.68 -0.62
C ALA A 58 -1.08 13.32 -0.87
N PHE A 59 -2.13 12.52 -0.82
CA PHE A 59 -3.52 12.99 -0.81
C PHE A 59 -4.17 12.52 0.49
N ASP A 60 -4.65 13.45 1.29
CA ASP A 60 -5.52 13.16 2.44
C ASP A 60 -6.39 14.39 2.73
N PRO A 61 -7.71 14.33 2.49
CA PRO A 61 -8.58 15.50 2.63
C PRO A 61 -8.78 15.92 4.10
N TYR A 62 -8.36 15.09 5.05
CA TYR A 62 -8.50 15.33 6.48
C TYR A 62 -7.22 15.86 7.14
N VAL A 63 -6.12 15.95 6.38
CA VAL A 63 -4.83 16.47 6.85
C VAL A 63 -4.59 17.86 6.28
N LYS A 64 -4.10 18.76 7.12
CA LYS A 64 -3.71 20.10 6.68
C LYS A 64 -2.26 20.13 6.17
N GLN A 65 -1.96 20.99 5.20
CA GLN A 65 -0.62 21.10 4.61
C GLN A 65 0.45 21.39 5.67
N GLU A 66 0.16 22.25 6.65
CA GLU A 66 1.11 22.62 7.71
C GLU A 66 1.55 21.43 8.57
N PHE A 67 0.70 20.40 8.66
CA PHE A 67 1.06 19.16 9.33
C PHE A 67 1.94 18.26 8.44
N ALA A 68 1.65 18.21 7.14
CA ALA A 68 2.44 17.42 6.18
C ALA A 68 3.84 18.02 5.94
N ASP A 69 4.00 19.33 6.04
CA ASP A 69 5.28 20.04 5.92
C ASP A 69 6.31 19.55 6.95
N GLN A 70 5.88 19.15 8.14
CA GLN A 70 6.76 18.57 9.18
C GLN A 70 7.44 17.27 8.73
N PHE A 71 6.93 16.64 7.67
CA PHE A 71 7.45 15.42 7.07
C PHE A 71 8.06 15.66 5.68
N ASN A 72 8.23 16.92 5.25
CA ASN A 72 8.64 17.28 3.89
C ASN A 72 7.76 16.62 2.81
N VAL A 73 6.45 16.57 3.04
CA VAL A 73 5.48 16.01 2.10
C VAL A 73 4.52 17.09 1.65
N GLN A 74 4.38 17.23 0.34
CA GLN A 74 3.38 18.11 -0.27
C GLN A 74 2.05 17.36 -0.37
N LEU A 75 0.97 17.94 0.17
CA LEU A 75 -0.38 17.49 -0.12
C LEU A 75 -0.81 18.00 -1.48
N VAL A 76 -1.41 17.10 -2.26
CA VAL A 76 -1.89 17.35 -3.61
C VAL A 76 -3.26 16.71 -3.77
N THR A 77 -3.96 17.04 -4.84
CA THR A 77 -5.21 16.37 -5.22
C THR A 77 -4.96 14.92 -5.62
N LEU A 78 -6.02 14.12 -5.59
CA LEU A 78 -5.94 12.72 -6.02
C LEU A 78 -5.59 12.60 -7.52
N ASP A 79 -6.05 13.53 -8.35
CA ASP A 79 -5.69 13.59 -9.77
C ASP A 79 -4.20 13.88 -9.97
N GLU A 80 -3.63 14.80 -9.20
CA GLU A 80 -2.18 15.04 -9.21
C GLU A 80 -1.39 13.81 -8.76
N ILE A 81 -1.90 13.00 -7.81
CA ILE A 81 -1.28 11.71 -7.47
C ILE A 81 -1.21 10.82 -8.71
N TYR A 82 -2.31 10.69 -9.46
CA TYR A 82 -2.39 9.81 -10.62
C TYR A 82 -1.48 10.27 -11.76
N GLU A 83 -1.39 11.59 -11.99
CA GLU A 83 -0.63 12.16 -13.10
C GLU A 83 0.88 12.28 -12.83
N GLN A 84 1.28 12.47 -11.56
CA GLN A 84 2.67 12.78 -11.24
C GLN A 84 3.48 11.58 -10.72
N SER A 85 2.82 10.56 -10.18
CA SER A 85 3.49 9.47 -9.47
C SER A 85 4.12 8.43 -10.41
N ASP A 86 5.34 8.00 -10.10
CA ASP A 86 5.95 6.78 -10.64
C ASP A 86 5.57 5.54 -9.80
N MET A 87 5.15 5.75 -8.55
CA MET A 87 4.64 4.73 -7.65
C MET A 87 3.52 5.30 -6.79
N ILE A 88 2.43 4.56 -6.61
CA ILE A 88 1.31 4.93 -5.76
C ILE A 88 1.17 3.89 -4.66
N SER A 89 1.10 4.32 -3.40
CA SER A 89 0.88 3.43 -2.25
C SER A 89 -0.39 3.82 -1.50
N LEU A 90 -1.26 2.84 -1.27
CA LEU A 90 -2.56 3.04 -0.63
C LEU A 90 -2.48 2.82 0.88
N HIS A 91 -2.92 3.83 1.62
CA HIS A 91 -2.93 3.89 3.08
C HIS A 91 -4.26 4.43 3.65
N ALA A 92 -5.23 4.73 2.79
CA ALA A 92 -6.54 5.22 3.20
C ALA A 92 -7.34 4.16 3.98
N LEU A 93 -8.22 4.62 4.86
CA LEU A 93 -9.23 3.77 5.49
C LEU A 93 -10.26 3.34 4.44
N LEU A 94 -10.80 2.13 4.54
CA LEU A 94 -11.92 1.71 3.72
C LEU A 94 -13.23 2.20 4.34
N ASN A 95 -13.97 3.02 3.61
CA ASN A 95 -15.29 3.52 3.92
C ASN A 95 -16.05 3.80 2.61
N LYS A 96 -17.27 4.36 2.69
CA LYS A 96 -18.09 4.63 1.49
C LYS A 96 -17.47 5.62 0.50
N GLU A 97 -16.60 6.52 0.96
CA GLU A 97 -15.94 7.52 0.10
C GLU A 97 -14.71 6.95 -0.60
N THR A 98 -14.08 5.93 -0.02
CA THR A 98 -12.83 5.34 -0.51
C THR A 98 -13.01 3.96 -1.16
N GLU A 99 -14.19 3.36 -1.02
CA GLU A 99 -14.55 2.13 -1.69
C GLU A 99 -14.42 2.30 -3.21
N LYS A 100 -13.61 1.44 -3.83
CA LYS A 100 -13.29 1.46 -5.25
C LYS A 100 -12.79 2.83 -5.75
N MET A 101 -12.16 3.63 -4.91
CA MET A 101 -11.62 4.93 -5.33
C MET A 101 -10.54 4.80 -6.43
N ILE A 102 -9.84 3.67 -6.46
CA ILE A 102 -8.95 3.28 -7.55
C ILE A 102 -9.74 2.43 -8.54
N ASN A 103 -10.45 3.09 -9.44
CA ASN A 103 -11.32 2.50 -10.45
C ASN A 103 -10.74 2.64 -11.87
N LYS A 104 -11.55 2.32 -12.89
CA LYS A 104 -11.16 2.42 -14.30
C LYS A 104 -10.71 3.83 -14.68
N GLU A 105 -11.44 4.86 -14.26
CA GLU A 105 -11.10 6.26 -14.53
C GLU A 105 -9.77 6.65 -13.91
N ALA A 106 -9.50 6.21 -12.68
CA ALA A 106 -8.22 6.41 -12.02
C ALA A 106 -7.07 5.77 -12.82
N PHE A 107 -7.26 4.54 -13.31
CA PHE A 107 -6.25 3.86 -14.13
C PHE A 107 -6.01 4.54 -15.49
N GLU A 108 -7.02 5.16 -16.10
CA GLU A 108 -6.83 5.97 -17.32
C GLU A 108 -5.93 7.18 -17.04
N LYS A 109 -6.16 7.90 -15.93
CA LYS A 109 -5.33 9.03 -15.53
C LYS A 109 -3.87 8.62 -15.26
N MET A 110 -3.67 7.41 -14.72
CA MET A 110 -2.34 6.83 -14.47
C MET A 110 -1.61 6.36 -15.75
N ALA A 111 -2.34 6.09 -16.84
CA ALA A 111 -1.81 5.35 -17.99
C ALA A 111 -0.62 6.03 -18.70
N ALA A 112 -0.54 7.37 -18.64
CA ALA A 112 0.57 8.12 -19.22
C ALA A 112 1.90 7.85 -18.50
N LYS A 113 1.88 7.73 -17.16
CA LYS A 113 3.07 7.46 -16.33
C LYS A 113 3.35 5.98 -16.16
N LYS A 114 2.31 5.15 -16.17
CA LYS A 114 2.36 3.72 -15.86
C LYS A 114 3.01 3.47 -14.49
N PRO A 115 2.43 3.96 -13.39
CA PRO A 115 3.02 3.78 -12.07
C PRO A 115 3.05 2.31 -11.65
N TYR A 116 3.85 2.03 -10.62
CA TYR A 116 3.66 0.86 -9.77
C TYR A 116 2.57 1.14 -8.73
N LEU A 117 1.62 0.23 -8.54
CA LEU A 117 0.61 0.34 -7.49
C LEU A 117 0.92 -0.59 -6.32
N VAL A 118 0.86 -0.09 -5.08
CA VAL A 118 1.08 -0.89 -3.87
C VAL A 118 -0.11 -0.75 -2.94
N ASN A 119 -0.74 -1.87 -2.58
CA ASN A 119 -1.82 -1.90 -1.60
C ASN A 119 -1.52 -2.91 -0.49
N CYS A 120 -1.18 -2.37 0.69
CA CYS A 120 -1.09 -3.11 1.94
C CYS A 120 -2.14 -2.62 2.97
N GLY A 121 -3.14 -1.88 2.49
CA GLY A 121 -4.18 -1.27 3.31
C GLY A 121 -5.43 -2.15 3.33
N ARG A 122 -6.33 -1.92 2.37
CA ARG A 122 -7.60 -2.66 2.25
C ARG A 122 -7.88 -2.95 0.78
N GLY A 123 -8.29 -4.19 0.46
CA GLY A 123 -8.55 -4.60 -0.91
C GLY A 123 -9.63 -3.76 -1.59
N GLY A 124 -10.72 -3.47 -0.86
CA GLY A 124 -11.85 -2.67 -1.35
C GLY A 124 -11.56 -1.22 -1.73
N LEU A 125 -10.32 -0.72 -1.55
CA LEU A 125 -9.91 0.58 -2.10
C LEU A 125 -9.78 0.56 -3.63
N ILE A 126 -9.60 -0.64 -4.21
CA ILE A 126 -9.37 -0.85 -5.63
C ILE A 126 -10.56 -1.62 -6.21
N ASP A 127 -11.00 -1.21 -7.41
CA ASP A 127 -11.82 -2.08 -8.24
C ASP A 127 -10.92 -3.16 -8.87
N GLU A 128 -11.04 -4.41 -8.39
CA GLU A 128 -10.17 -5.52 -8.81
C GLU A 128 -10.31 -5.87 -10.30
N GLU A 129 -11.50 -5.75 -10.88
CA GLU A 129 -11.69 -6.01 -12.31
C GLU A 129 -10.96 -4.94 -13.14
N ALA A 130 -11.08 -3.68 -12.74
CA ALA A 130 -10.35 -2.58 -13.38
C ALA A 130 -8.84 -2.71 -13.20
N LEU A 131 -8.37 -3.18 -12.03
CA LEU A 131 -6.96 -3.43 -11.78
C LEU A 131 -6.41 -4.54 -12.69
N LEU A 132 -7.17 -5.63 -12.85
CA LEU A 132 -6.79 -6.72 -13.74
C LEU A 132 -6.65 -6.23 -15.19
N GLU A 133 -7.66 -5.47 -15.69
CA GLU A 133 -7.61 -4.84 -17.02
C GLU A 133 -6.38 -3.94 -17.15
N ALA A 134 -6.12 -3.09 -16.16
CA ALA A 134 -5.00 -2.13 -16.17
C ALA A 134 -3.63 -2.82 -16.19
N LEU A 135 -3.49 -3.94 -15.47
CA LEU A 135 -2.26 -4.75 -15.48
C LEU A 135 -2.06 -5.47 -16.81
N GLN A 136 -3.13 -6.03 -17.39
CA GLN A 136 -3.08 -6.75 -18.68
C GLN A 136 -2.82 -5.80 -19.86
N THR A 137 -3.41 -4.61 -19.84
CA THR A 137 -3.26 -3.59 -20.89
C THR A 137 -2.00 -2.74 -20.74
N GLY A 138 -1.23 -2.93 -19.65
CA GLY A 138 0.02 -2.20 -19.41
C GLY A 138 -0.20 -0.72 -19.06
N LYS A 139 -1.35 -0.37 -18.48
CA LYS A 139 -1.60 0.94 -17.85
C LYS A 139 -0.83 1.08 -16.53
N LEU A 140 -0.44 -0.03 -15.92
CA LEU A 140 0.49 -0.09 -14.79
C LEU A 140 1.78 -0.81 -15.18
N MET A 141 2.90 -0.40 -14.57
CA MET A 141 4.16 -1.14 -14.70
C MET A 141 4.19 -2.41 -13.86
N GLY A 142 3.32 -2.51 -12.86
CA GLY A 142 3.19 -3.66 -11.96
C GLY A 142 2.43 -3.30 -10.69
N ALA A 143 2.17 -4.30 -9.84
CA ALA A 143 1.49 -4.11 -8.57
C ALA A 143 2.12 -4.94 -7.42
N GLY A 144 2.01 -4.43 -6.20
CA GLY A 144 2.27 -5.17 -4.96
C GLY A 144 0.98 -5.20 -4.13
N LEU A 145 0.40 -6.38 -3.94
CA LEU A 145 -0.92 -6.56 -3.33
C LEU A 145 -0.79 -7.49 -2.11
N ASP A 146 -1.02 -6.94 -0.92
CA ASP A 146 -1.11 -7.75 0.30
C ASP A 146 -2.56 -8.10 0.67
N VAL A 147 -3.52 -7.42 0.06
CA VAL A 147 -4.93 -7.48 0.42
C VAL A 147 -5.80 -7.55 -0.83
N PHE A 148 -6.89 -8.31 -0.74
CA PHE A 148 -7.97 -8.39 -1.72
C PHE A 148 -9.31 -8.03 -1.03
N VAL A 149 -10.37 -7.86 -1.82
CA VAL A 149 -11.73 -7.65 -1.30
C VAL A 149 -12.16 -8.84 -0.43
N SER A 150 -11.86 -10.06 -0.89
CA SER A 150 -11.99 -11.26 -0.07
C SER A 150 -10.75 -11.45 0.80
N GLU A 151 -10.95 -11.66 2.11
CA GLU A 151 -9.87 -12.04 3.04
C GLU A 151 -9.46 -13.52 2.89
N THR A 152 -10.24 -14.31 2.17
CA THR A 152 -9.95 -15.70 1.82
C THR A 152 -10.16 -15.91 0.32
N PRO A 153 -9.30 -15.31 -0.54
CA PRO A 153 -9.46 -15.42 -1.98
C PRO A 153 -9.22 -16.86 -2.45
N ASP A 154 -10.02 -17.33 -3.41
CA ASP A 154 -9.73 -18.58 -4.11
C ASP A 154 -8.54 -18.37 -5.05
N LEU A 155 -7.34 -18.67 -4.54
CA LEU A 155 -6.08 -18.44 -5.26
C LEU A 155 -5.92 -19.36 -6.48
N ALA A 156 -6.61 -20.50 -6.54
CA ALA A 156 -6.56 -21.40 -7.69
C ALA A 156 -7.37 -20.85 -8.86
N ALA A 157 -8.52 -20.24 -8.56
CA ALA A 157 -9.36 -19.59 -9.56
C ALA A 157 -8.91 -18.17 -9.93
N SER A 158 -8.25 -17.46 -9.00
CA SER A 158 -7.92 -16.05 -9.15
C SER A 158 -7.09 -15.76 -10.41
N PRO A 159 -7.50 -14.78 -11.25
CA PRO A 159 -6.71 -14.39 -12.42
C PRO A 159 -5.39 -13.70 -12.02
N PHE A 160 -5.32 -13.11 -10.82
CA PHE A 160 -4.12 -12.42 -10.33
C PHE A 160 -2.94 -13.36 -10.12
N THR A 161 -3.19 -14.62 -9.72
CA THR A 161 -2.13 -15.63 -9.53
C THR A 161 -1.53 -16.13 -10.85
N LYS A 162 -2.16 -15.80 -11.98
CA LYS A 162 -1.71 -16.13 -13.34
C LYS A 162 -0.93 -14.99 -14.00
N LEU A 163 -0.87 -13.82 -13.36
CA LEU A 163 -0.09 -12.69 -13.86
C LEU A 163 1.41 -12.95 -13.66
N GLY A 164 2.23 -12.32 -14.50
CA GLY A 164 3.67 -12.46 -14.41
C GLY A 164 4.28 -11.78 -13.18
N ASP A 165 5.60 -11.93 -13.02
CA ASP A 165 6.39 -11.43 -11.88
C ASP A 165 6.36 -9.88 -11.67
N ASN A 166 5.72 -9.13 -12.57
CA ASN A 166 5.43 -7.72 -12.36
C ASN A 166 4.28 -7.48 -11.35
N VAL A 167 3.61 -8.55 -10.91
CA VAL A 167 2.62 -8.54 -9.83
C VAL A 167 3.15 -9.38 -8.67
N ILE A 168 3.26 -8.77 -7.50
CA ILE A 168 3.67 -9.43 -6.27
C ILE A 168 2.45 -9.52 -5.37
N ILE A 169 2.16 -10.72 -4.88
CA ILE A 169 1.01 -10.98 -4.00
C ILE A 169 1.52 -11.56 -2.69
N THR A 170 1.02 -11.04 -1.57
CA THR A 170 1.29 -11.55 -0.22
C THR A 170 -0.02 -11.78 0.54
N PRO A 171 -0.08 -12.74 1.49
CA PRO A 171 -1.33 -13.17 2.09
C PRO A 171 -1.69 -12.35 3.35
N HIS A 172 -2.01 -11.07 3.18
CA HIS A 172 -2.36 -10.13 4.26
C HIS A 172 -1.33 -10.16 5.42
N ALA A 173 -0.05 -10.17 5.04
CA ALA A 173 1.07 -10.41 5.93
C ALA A 173 1.86 -9.13 6.26
N ALA A 174 1.42 -7.95 5.83
CA ALA A 174 2.15 -6.69 6.06
C ALA A 174 2.39 -6.38 7.55
N TYR A 175 1.52 -6.87 8.43
CA TYR A 175 1.70 -6.73 9.88
C TYR A 175 2.65 -7.78 10.49
N PHE A 176 2.85 -8.91 9.80
CA PHE A 176 3.42 -10.10 10.41
C PHE A 176 4.93 -9.99 10.59
N SER A 177 5.35 -10.07 11.84
CA SER A 177 6.71 -10.35 12.29
C SER A 177 6.62 -10.99 13.67
N ASP A 178 7.67 -11.70 14.11
CA ASP A 178 7.67 -12.32 15.44
C ASP A 178 7.42 -11.29 16.55
N HIS A 179 8.01 -10.10 16.40
CA HIS A 179 7.82 -8.98 17.31
C HIS A 179 6.38 -8.46 17.28
N ALA A 180 5.83 -8.17 16.10
CA ALA A 180 4.46 -7.66 15.98
C ALA A 180 3.42 -8.67 16.47
N ALA A 181 3.61 -9.96 16.17
CA ALA A 181 2.72 -11.03 16.64
C ALA A 181 2.74 -11.17 18.17
N TYR A 182 3.90 -10.97 18.80
CA TYR A 182 4.02 -10.94 20.25
C TYR A 182 3.39 -9.66 20.85
N GLU A 183 3.74 -8.50 20.32
CA GLU A 183 3.24 -7.20 20.79
C GLU A 183 1.72 -7.09 20.66
N GLN A 184 1.12 -7.61 19.59
CA GLN A 184 -0.33 -7.62 19.41
C GLN A 184 -1.04 -8.39 20.53
N LYS A 185 -0.51 -9.56 20.91
CA LYS A 185 -1.05 -10.37 22.01
C LYS A 185 -0.91 -9.64 23.33
N LEU A 186 0.28 -9.08 23.58
CA LEU A 186 0.55 -8.32 24.80
C LEU A 186 -0.37 -7.10 24.92
N PHE A 187 -0.55 -6.35 23.83
CA PHE A 187 -1.42 -5.19 23.77
C PHE A 187 -2.89 -5.54 24.03
N ALA A 188 -3.39 -6.65 23.46
CA ALA A 188 -4.73 -7.14 23.73
C ALA A 188 -4.93 -7.49 25.21
N CYS A 189 -3.99 -8.23 25.81
CA CYS A 189 -4.02 -8.57 27.24
C CYS A 189 -3.95 -7.33 28.14
N GLN A 190 -3.11 -6.34 27.78
CA GLN A 190 -3.01 -5.08 28.50
C GLN A 190 -4.31 -4.28 28.45
N ASN A 191 -4.98 -4.24 27.30
CA ASN A 191 -6.27 -3.58 27.16
C ASN A 191 -7.35 -4.24 28.03
N LEU A 192 -7.42 -5.57 28.07
CA LEU A 192 -8.32 -6.30 28.96
C LEU A 192 -8.06 -5.97 30.43
N ARG A 193 -6.79 -6.04 30.86
CA ARG A 193 -6.41 -5.68 32.24
C ARG A 193 -6.79 -4.24 32.57
N ASN A 194 -6.47 -3.29 31.68
CA ASN A 194 -6.76 -1.88 31.89
C ASN A 194 -8.28 -1.65 32.01
N PHE A 195 -9.08 -2.31 31.17
CA PHE A 195 -10.54 -2.24 31.22
C PHE A 195 -11.08 -2.74 32.58
N PHE A 196 -10.69 -3.93 33.03
CA PHE A 196 -11.22 -4.51 34.28
C PHE A 196 -10.67 -3.86 35.56
N THR A 197 -9.53 -3.18 35.49
CA THR A 197 -8.91 -2.50 36.65
C THR A 197 -9.30 -1.03 36.79
N GLY A 198 -10.27 -0.54 36.00
CA GLY A 198 -10.72 0.87 36.05
C GLY A 198 -9.76 1.85 35.37
N ASN A 199 -8.81 1.37 34.56
CA ASN A 199 -7.95 2.18 33.71
C ASN A 199 -8.54 2.31 32.28
N GLY A 200 -9.86 2.45 32.17
CA GLY A 200 -10.59 2.44 30.90
C GLY A 200 -10.11 3.51 29.90
N ASP A 201 -9.66 4.67 30.38
CA ASP A 201 -9.13 5.75 29.55
C ASP A 201 -7.86 5.40 28.77
N LYS A 202 -7.14 4.34 29.19
CA LYS A 202 -5.96 3.83 28.48
C LYS A 202 -6.32 2.83 27.39
N VAL A 203 -7.58 2.44 27.27
CA VAL A 203 -8.05 1.47 26.30
C VAL A 203 -8.52 2.22 25.05
N PRO A 204 -8.00 1.90 23.85
CA PRO A 204 -8.47 2.49 22.60
C PRO A 204 -9.83 1.88 22.21
N VAL A 205 -10.89 2.33 22.86
CA VAL A 205 -12.27 1.87 22.60
C VAL A 205 -12.73 2.41 21.26
N VAL A 206 -12.99 1.52 20.30
CA VAL A 206 -13.35 1.89 18.92
C VAL A 206 -14.86 2.12 18.75
N ASN A 207 -15.70 1.45 19.54
CA ASN A 207 -17.16 1.54 19.47
C ASN A 207 -17.77 2.59 20.40
N GLY A 208 -16.94 3.38 21.10
CA GLY A 208 -17.38 4.39 22.07
C GLY A 208 -17.94 3.85 23.39
N ILE A 209 -18.05 2.53 23.58
CA ILE A 209 -18.59 1.93 24.81
C ILE A 209 -17.50 1.91 25.89
N ARG A 210 -17.59 2.83 26.85
CA ARG A 210 -16.66 2.91 28.00
C ARG A 210 -17.10 2.01 29.15
N THR A 211 -16.16 1.67 30.04
CA THR A 211 -16.39 0.81 31.21
C THR A 211 -17.51 1.35 32.11
N PRO A 212 -18.30 0.49 32.80
CA PRO A 212 -19.35 0.91 33.73
C PRO A 212 -18.88 1.69 34.98
N ARG A 213 -17.56 1.79 35.20
CA ARG A 213 -16.95 2.46 36.36
C ARG A 213 -16.09 3.68 35.99
N ALA A 214 -16.23 4.20 34.76
CA ALA A 214 -15.62 5.49 34.39
C ALA A 214 -16.57 6.63 34.76
#